data_AF-A0A6J5DRJ2-F1
#
_entry.id   AF-A0A6J5DRJ2-F1
#
_cell.length_a   1.000
_cell.length_b   1.000
_cell.length_c   1.000
_cell.angle_alpha   90.00
_cell.angle_beta   90.00
_cell.angle_gamma   90.00
#
_symmetry.space_group_name_H-M   'P 1'
#
loop_
_entity.id
_entity.type
_entity.pdbx_description
1 polymer ?
#
loop_
_entity_poly.entity_id
_entity_poly.type
_entity_poly.pdbx_seq_one_letter_code
_entity_poly.pdbx_strand_id
1 'polypeptide(L)'
;MGLVQTIAANVDDTMRSAMAIASKIAACAPLGVRTTLESAHLAIVPSETPALSQIDTQFGRLFHTRDFREGKQADEQGRKPVFKGY
;
A
#
# COMPACT_ATOMS: atom_id res chain seq x y z
N MET A 1 -9.45 9.52 20.41
CA MET A 1 -8.93 10.15 19.18
C MET A 1 -8.20 9.07 18.39
N GLY A 2 -8.45 8.92 17.08
CA GLY A 2 -7.87 7.83 16.26
C GLY A 2 -8.86 6.81 15.68
N LEU A 3 -10.16 7.02 15.84
CA LEU A 3 -11.21 6.14 15.29
C LEU A 3 -11.51 6.38 13.80
N VAL A 4 -11.32 7.62 13.32
CA VAL A 4 -11.56 8.01 11.93
C VAL A 4 -10.37 8.79 11.39
N GLN A 5 -9.97 8.52 10.15
CA GLN A 5 -8.91 9.29 9.47
C GLN A 5 -9.40 10.62 8.90
N THR A 6 -10.68 10.74 8.54
CA THR A 6 -11.22 11.95 7.87
C THR A 6 -12.70 12.13 8.21
N ILE A 7 -13.09 13.37 8.49
CA ILE A 7 -14.49 13.77 8.71
C ILE A 7 -14.89 14.68 7.53
N ALA A 8 -15.94 14.31 6.82
CA ALA A 8 -16.48 15.08 5.71
C ALA A 8 -17.71 15.90 6.14
N ALA A 9 -18.02 16.96 5.39
CA ALA A 9 -19.11 17.88 5.73
C ALA A 9 -20.51 17.27 5.54
N ASN A 10 -20.66 16.32 4.63
CA ASN A 10 -21.92 15.64 4.31
C ASN A 10 -21.66 14.26 3.70
N VAL A 11 -22.73 13.52 3.40
CA VAL A 11 -22.67 12.16 2.86
C VAL A 11 -22.04 12.11 1.47
N ASP A 12 -22.34 13.09 0.60
CA ASP A 12 -21.77 13.12 -0.75
C ASP A 12 -20.26 13.35 -0.72
N ASP A 13 -19.79 14.27 0.15
CA ASP A 13 -18.37 14.47 0.41
C ASP A 13 -17.70 13.25 1.04
N THR A 14 -18.42 12.51 1.88
CA THR A 14 -17.93 11.23 2.44
C THR A 14 -17.66 10.23 1.34
N MET A 15 -18.61 10.04 0.40
CA MET A 15 -18.45 9.12 -0.71
C MET A 15 -17.34 9.55 -1.66
N ARG A 16 -17.26 10.85 -1.99
CA ARG A 16 -16.17 11.41 -2.80
C ARG A 16 -14.80 11.14 -2.17
N SER A 17 -14.67 11.40 -0.87
CA SER A 17 -13.42 11.17 -0.14
C SER A 17 -13.05 9.68 -0.08
N ALA A 18 -14.02 8.80 0.18
CA ALA A 18 -13.81 7.36 0.20
C ALA A 18 -13.33 6.83 -1.16
N MET A 19 -13.97 7.26 -2.25
CA MET A 19 -13.57 6.90 -3.61
C MET A 19 -12.16 7.41 -3.94
N ALA A 20 -11.84 8.65 -3.57
CA ALA A 20 -10.50 9.20 -3.82
C ALA A 20 -9.39 8.40 -3.10
N ILE A 21 -9.63 7.99 -1.86
CA ILE A 21 -8.71 7.13 -1.09
C ILE A 21 -8.59 5.76 -1.77
N ALA A 22 -9.72 5.14 -2.13
CA ALA A 22 -9.74 3.84 -2.79
C ALA A 22 -8.99 3.87 -4.13
N SER A 23 -9.20 4.92 -4.93
CA SER A 23 -8.48 5.12 -6.21
C SER A 23 -6.98 5.30 -6.00
N LYS A 24 -6.57 6.02 -4.95
CA LYS A 24 -5.14 6.17 -4.62
C LYS A 24 -4.50 4.82 -4.26
N ILE A 25 -5.19 4.01 -3.46
CA ILE A 25 -4.72 2.66 -3.10
C ILE A 25 -4.68 1.73 -4.32
N ALA A 26 -5.73 1.77 -5.16
CA ALA A 26 -5.82 0.94 -6.37
C ALA A 26 -4.77 1.31 -7.44
N ALA A 27 -4.22 2.53 -7.39
CA ALA A 27 -3.12 2.96 -8.24
C ALA A 27 -1.74 2.47 -7.78
N CYS A 28 -1.63 1.85 -6.59
CA CYS A 28 -0.40 1.27 -6.08
C CYS A 28 -0.25 -0.21 -6.48
N ALA A 29 0.97 -0.75 -6.37
CA ALA A 29 1.25 -2.16 -6.65
C ALA A 29 0.43 -3.08 -5.70
N PRO A 30 -0.48 -3.94 -6.20
CA PRO A 30 -1.38 -4.72 -5.35
C PRO A 30 -0.67 -5.67 -4.37
N LEU A 31 0.47 -6.23 -4.78
CA LEU A 31 1.29 -7.06 -3.89
C LEU A 31 1.95 -6.22 -2.79
N GLY A 32 2.44 -5.01 -3.12
CA GLY A 32 3.03 -4.10 -2.15
C GLY A 32 2.02 -3.67 -1.09
N VAL A 33 0.81 -3.24 -1.50
CA VAL A 33 -0.26 -2.83 -0.57
C VAL A 33 -0.61 -3.94 0.41
N ARG A 34 -0.79 -5.17 -0.07
CA ARG A 34 -1.12 -6.33 0.78
C ARG A 34 -0.01 -6.63 1.78
N THR A 35 1.24 -6.71 1.32
CA THR A 35 2.39 -6.98 2.19
C THR A 35 2.56 -5.89 3.25
N THR A 36 2.37 -4.61 2.89
CA THR A 36 2.42 -3.51 3.87
C THR A 36 1.31 -3.62 4.92
N LEU A 37 0.09 -3.98 4.51
CA LEU A 37 -1.03 -4.17 5.44
C LEU A 37 -0.78 -5.35 6.40
N GLU A 38 -0.28 -6.48 5.89
CA GLU A 38 0.11 -7.64 6.69
C GLU A 38 1.22 -7.27 7.70
N SER A 39 2.25 -6.55 7.25
CA SER A 39 3.34 -6.06 8.08
C SER A 39 2.85 -5.13 9.21
N ALA A 40 1.97 -4.19 8.87
CA ALA A 40 1.38 -3.27 9.84
C ALA A 40 0.56 -4.00 10.92
N HIS A 41 -0.22 -5.02 10.53
CA HIS A 41 -0.97 -5.83 11.50
C HIS A 41 -0.07 -6.65 12.42
N LEU A 42 1.05 -7.18 11.93
CA LEU A 42 2.03 -7.90 12.76
C LEU A 42 2.64 -7.00 13.84
N ALA A 43 2.84 -5.72 13.55
CA ALA A 43 3.40 -4.75 14.49
C ALA A 43 2.43 -4.31 15.61
N ILE A 44 1.13 -4.61 15.51
CA ILE A 44 0.12 -4.30 16.54
C ILE A 44 0.22 -5.29 17.72
N VAL A 45 0.79 -6.47 17.51
CA VAL A 45 1.05 -7.46 18.56
C VAL A 45 2.17 -6.95 19.48
N PRO A 46 2.19 -7.25 20.80
CA PRO A 46 3.12 -6.64 21.78
C PRO A 46 4.59 -7.06 21.68
N SER A 47 5.13 -7.16 20.46
CA SER A 47 6.55 -7.33 20.19
C SER A 47 6.84 -6.80 18.79
N GLU A 48 7.67 -5.76 18.69
CA GLU A 48 8.13 -5.23 17.39
C GLU A 48 9.15 -6.17 16.72
N THR A 49 9.86 -6.97 17.52
CA THR A 49 10.95 -7.85 17.05
C THR A 49 10.54 -8.85 15.96
N PRO A 50 9.39 -9.55 16.04
CA PRO A 50 8.93 -10.46 14.99
C PRO A 50 8.41 -9.76 13.74
N ALA A 51 7.97 -8.50 13.83
CA ALA A 51 7.57 -7.73 12.67
C ALA A 51 8.82 -7.26 11.91
N LEU A 52 9.80 -6.72 12.63
CA LEU A 52 11.08 -6.26 12.06
C LEU A 52 11.86 -7.41 11.41
N SER A 53 11.87 -8.61 12.00
CA SER A 53 12.58 -9.76 11.44
C SER A 53 12.01 -10.26 10.10
N GLN A 54 10.76 -9.91 9.78
CA GLN A 54 10.11 -10.32 8.53
C GLN A 54 10.28 -9.31 7.39
N ILE A 55 10.71 -8.08 7.68
CA ILE A 55 10.79 -6.98 6.68
C ILE A 55 11.65 -7.39 5.49
N ASP A 56 12.85 -7.92 5.72
CA ASP A 56 13.77 -8.27 4.63
C ASP A 56 13.19 -9.36 3.71
N THR A 57 12.53 -10.35 4.30
CA THR A 57 11.88 -11.43 3.54
C THR A 57 10.69 -10.90 2.73
N GLN A 58 9.86 -10.06 3.35
CA GLN A 58 8.71 -9.42 2.71
C GLN A 58 9.14 -8.52 1.55
N PHE A 59 10.17 -7.70 1.77
CA PHE A 59 10.73 -6.84 0.73
C PHE A 59 11.37 -7.64 -0.41
N GLY A 60 12.16 -8.67 -0.09
CA GLY A 60 12.79 -9.53 -1.10
C GLY A 60 11.77 -10.18 -2.03
N ARG A 61 10.62 -10.62 -1.51
CA ARG A 61 9.52 -11.15 -2.35
C ARG A 61 8.98 -10.10 -3.31
N LEU A 62 8.78 -8.86 -2.86
CA LEU A 62 8.29 -7.76 -3.69
C LEU A 62 9.30 -7.37 -4.76
N PHE A 63 10.60 -7.35 -4.43
CA PHE A 63 11.68 -6.97 -5.33
C PHE A 63 11.72 -7.82 -6.61
N HIS A 64 11.31 -9.09 -6.53
CA HIS A 64 11.28 -10.02 -7.67
C HIS A 64 9.99 -9.97 -8.50
N THR A 65 9.01 -9.17 -8.12
CA THR A 65 7.73 -9.04 -8.86
C THR A 65 7.89 -8.27 -10.17
N ARG A 66 6.94 -8.46 -11.10
CA ARG A 66 6.90 -7.63 -12.32
C ARG A 66 6.47 -6.21 -12.01
N ASP A 67 5.58 -6.03 -11.04
CA ASP A 67 5.16 -4.71 -10.57
C ASP A 67 6.34 -3.87 -10.03
N PHE A 68 7.31 -4.48 -9.35
CA PHE A 68 8.51 -3.76 -8.91
C PHE A 68 9.34 -3.26 -10.09
N ARG A 69 9.55 -4.11 -11.10
CA ARG A 69 10.25 -3.72 -12.34
C ARG A 69 9.50 -2.65 -13.11
N GLU A 70 8.19 -2.77 -13.23
CA GLU A 70 7.32 -1.76 -13.87
C GLU A 70 7.40 -0.42 -13.13
N GLY A 71 7.39 -0.42 -11.79
CA GLY A 71 7.56 0.79 -11.00
C GLY A 71 8.88 1.50 -11.30
N LYS A 72 9.99 0.74 -11.35
CA LYS A 72 11.31 1.27 -11.72
C LYS A 72 11.35 1.80 -13.15
N GLN A 73 10.81 1.06 -14.12
CA GLN A 73 10.78 1.46 -15.52
C GLN A 73 9.92 2.69 -15.76
N ALA A 74 8.76 2.78 -15.10
CA ALA A 74 7.87 3.93 -15.23
C ALA A 74 8.50 5.21 -14.68
N ASP A 75 9.20 5.10 -13.54
CA ASP A 75 9.97 6.20 -12.93
C ASP A 75 11.08 6.68 -13.86
N GLU A 76 11.89 5.77 -14.40
CA GLU A 76 12.95 6.06 -15.38
C GLU A 76 12.40 6.72 -16.66
N GLN A 77 11.18 6.36 -17.06
CA GLN A 77 10.51 6.89 -18.26
C GLN A 77 9.66 8.14 -17.97
N GLY A 78 9.59 8.63 -16.73
CA GLY A 78 8.78 9.78 -16.35
C GLY A 78 7.27 9.59 -16.57
N ARG A 79 6.78 8.35 -16.53
CA ARG A 79 5.37 7.99 -16.75
C ARG A 79 4.76 7.37 -15.50
N LYS A 80 3.43 7.29 -15.46
CA LYS A 80 2.74 6.54 -14.41
C LYS A 80 2.91 5.02 -14.63
N PRO A 81 3.21 4.25 -13.56
CA PRO A 81 3.27 2.79 -13.66
C PRO A 81 1.88 2.17 -13.81
N VAL A 82 1.82 1.02 -14.48
CA VAL A 82 0.61 0.21 -14.63
C VAL A 82 0.81 -1.13 -13.93
N PHE A 83 0.40 -1.20 -12.67
CA PHE A 83 0.52 -2.41 -11.86
C PHE A 83 -0.57 -3.43 -12.17
N LYS A 84 -0.22 -4.72 -12.11
CA LYS A 84 -1.12 -5.84 -12.44
C LYS A 84 -1.17 -6.93 -11.37
N GLY A 85 -0.34 -6.86 -10.34
CA GLY A 85 -0.38 -7.74 -9.17
C GLY A 85 0.42 -9.04 -9.29
N TYR A 86 1.50 -9.05 -10.08
CA TYR A 86 2.39 -10.21 -10.27
C TYR A 86 3.86 -9.81 -10.47
#